data_AF-A0A2W0F9N5-F1
#
_entry.id   AF-A0A2W0F9N5-F1
#
_cell.length_a   1.000
_cell.length_b   1.000
_cell.length_c   1.000
_cell.angle_alpha   90.00
_cell.angle_beta   90.00
_cell.angle_gamma   90.00
#
_symmetry.space_group_name_H-M   'P 1'
#
loop_
_entity.id
_entity.type
_entity.pdbx_description
1 polymer ?
#
loop_
_entity_poly.entity_id
_entity_poly.type
_entity_poly.pdbx_seq_one_letter_code
_entity_poly.pdbx_strand_id
1 'polypeptide(L)' 'MGNPVPTLKIILILMIVVDSFWFGERLLSLTGFSVFDWLPSSLINVVGLFGSLLMILFNVLLIGLLSRLQLKPE' A
#
# COMPACT_ATOMS: atom_id res chain seq x y z
N MET A 1 1.80 20.31 -14.21
CA MET A 1 1.50 19.25 -13.22
C MET A 1 1.08 18.00 -13.98
N GLY A 2 1.97 17.01 -14.09
CA GLY A 2 1.78 15.78 -14.86
C GLY A 2 0.56 14.98 -14.38
N ASN A 3 -0.04 14.23 -15.29
CA ASN A 3 -1.19 13.37 -15.01
C ASN A 3 -0.88 12.48 -13.78
N PRO A 4 -1.66 12.55 -12.68
CA PRO A 4 -1.40 11.76 -11.47
C PRO A 4 -1.85 10.29 -11.59
N VAL A 5 -2.55 9.92 -12.67
CA VAL A 5 -3.07 8.56 -12.89
C VAL A 5 -1.97 7.48 -12.93
N PRO A 6 -0.82 7.65 -13.61
CA PRO A 6 0.27 6.67 -13.60
C PRO A 6 0.86 6.48 -12.19
N THR A 7 1.04 7.57 -11.44
CA THR A 7 1.56 7.53 -10.06
C THR A 7 0.60 6.79 -9.14
N LEU A 8 -0.70 7.04 -9.27
CA LEU A 8 -1.73 6.36 -8.48
C LEU A 8 -1.76 4.85 -8.78
N LYS A 9 -1.62 4.46 -10.05
CA LYS A 9 -1.52 3.04 -10.45
C LYS A 9 -0.32 2.35 -9.81
N ILE A 10 0.84 3.01 -9.79
CA ILE A 10 2.06 2.46 -9.16
C ILE A 10 1.84 2.27 -7.66
N ILE A 11 1.32 3.28 -6.97
CA ILE A 11 1.07 3.20 -5.52
C ILE A 11 0.05 2.11 -5.20
N LEU A 12 -0.98 1.96 -6.01
CA LEU A 12 -2.00 0.93 -5.84
C LEU A 12 -1.42 -0.48 -6.03
N ILE A 13 -0.50 -0.67 -7.00
CA ILE A 13 0.25 -1.94 -7.13
C ILE A 13 1.13 -2.20 -5.91
N LEU A 14 1.86 -1.18 -5.44
CA LEU A 14 2.72 -1.31 -4.26
C LEU A 14 1.92 -1.65 -3.00
N MET A 15 0.74 -1.07 -2.82
CA MET A 15 -0.19 -1.45 -1.75
C MET A 15 -0.58 -2.92 -1.84
N ILE A 16 -0.99 -3.39 -3.02
CA ILE A 16 -1.41 -4.79 -3.20
C ILE A 16 -0.25 -5.73 -2.85
N VAL A 17 0.98 -5.40 -3.25
CA VAL A 17 2.17 -6.21 -2.94
C VAL A 17 2.42 -6.26 -1.42
N VAL A 18 2.38 -5.11 -0.74
CA VAL A 18 2.56 -5.04 0.71
C VAL A 18 1.45 -5.81 1.44
N ASP A 19 0.20 -5.62 1.03
CA ASP A 19 -0.95 -6.30 1.64
C ASP A 19 -0.90 -7.82 1.40
N SER A 20 -0.50 -8.24 0.18
CA SER A 20 -0.29 -9.66 -0.14
C SER A 20 0.81 -10.30 0.70
N PHE A 21 1.86 -9.55 1.05
CA PHE A 21 2.91 -10.02 1.96
C PHE A 21 2.37 -10.26 3.37
N TRP A 22 1.59 -9.32 3.91
CA TRP A 22 0.93 -9.50 5.21
C TRP A 22 -0.10 -10.62 5.20
N PHE A 23 -0.87 -10.73 4.12
CA PHE A 23 -1.86 -11.79 3.94
C PHE A 23 -1.20 -13.17 3.83
N GLY A 24 -0.10 -13.27 3.08
CA GLY A 24 0.69 -14.49 2.96
C GLY A 24 1.24 -14.94 4.31
N GLU A 25 1.74 -14.02 5.14
CA GLU A 25 2.17 -14.37 6.49
C GLU A 25 1.01 -14.87 7.35
N ARG A 26 -0.15 -14.21 7.31
CA ARG A 26 -1.35 -14.67 8.02
C ARG A 26 -1.80 -16.06 7.58
N LEU A 27 -1.66 -16.38 6.29
CA LEU A 27 -1.97 -17.73 5.80
C LEU A 27 -0.95 -18.76 6.30
N LEU A 28 0.33 -18.42 6.31
CA LEU A 28 1.38 -19.30 6.81
C LEU A 28 1.23 -19.53 8.31
N SER A 29 0.88 -18.50 9.09
CA SER A 29 0.70 -18.62 10.53
C SER A 29 -0.47 -19.54 10.91
N LEU A 30 -1.51 -19.64 10.07
CA LEU A 30 -2.57 -20.64 10.22
C LEU A 30 -2.08 -22.08 10.07
N THR A 31 -1.00 -22.31 9.32
CA THR A 31 -0.35 -23.62 9.18
C THR A 31 0.69 -23.91 10.28
N GLY A 32 0.85 -23.00 11.25
CA GLY A 32 1.81 -23.12 12.35
C GLY A 32 3.23 -22.67 11.99
N PHE A 33 3.44 -22.13 10.79
CA PHE A 33 4.73 -21.59 10.34
C PHE A 33 4.65 -20.06 10.25
N SER A 34 5.52 -19.33 10.95
CA SER A 34 5.63 -17.87 10.73
C SER A 34 6.98 -17.54 10.12
N VAL A 35 6.93 -16.82 8.99
CA VAL A 35 8.11 -16.23 8.37
C VAL A 35 8.60 -15.04 9.21
N PHE A 36 7.72 -14.41 10.00
CA PHE A 36 8.06 -13.30 10.87
C PHE A 36 8.90 -13.73 12.08
N ASP A 37 8.81 -14.99 12.52
CA ASP A 37 9.70 -15.52 13.57
C ASP A 37 11.18 -15.56 13.14
N TRP A 38 11.43 -15.63 11.83
CA TRP A 38 12.78 -15.63 11.26
C TRP A 38 13.25 -14.24 10.82
N LEU A 39 12.37 -13.24 10.83
CA LEU A 39 12.68 -11.87 10.40
C LEU A 39 12.96 -10.97 11.60
N PRO A 40 14.01 -10.13 11.54
CA PRO A 40 14.22 -9.06 12.50
C PRO A 40 12.98 -8.16 12.65
N SER A 41 12.60 -7.87 13.89
CA SER A 41 11.47 -6.97 14.21
C SER A 41 11.61 -5.59 13.56
N SER A 42 12.84 -5.10 13.37
CA SER A 42 13.12 -3.87 12.64
C SER A 42 12.63 -3.90 11.18
N LEU A 43 12.78 -5.03 10.47
CA LEU A 43 12.33 -5.16 9.09
C LEU A 43 10.80 -5.21 9.01
N ILE A 44 10.16 -5.93 9.93
CA ILE A 44 8.69 -5.99 10.04
C ILE A 44 8.13 -4.58 10.27
N ASN A 45 8.74 -3.83 11.18
CA ASN A 45 8.35 -2.45 11.48
C ASN A 45 8.52 -1.52 10.27
N VAL A 46 9.61 -1.66 9.50
CA VAL A 46 9.83 -0.88 8.28
C VAL A 46 8.77 -1.18 7.23
N VAL A 47 8.43 -2.46 7.02
CA VAL A 47 7.36 -2.86 6.08
C VAL A 47 6.00 -2.31 6.53
N GLY A 48 5.73 -2.34 7.84
CA GLY A 48 4.51 -1.77 8.43
C GLY A 48 4.41 -0.26 8.20
N LEU A 49 5.48 0.47 8.53
CA LEU A 49 5.57 1.92 8.31
C LEU A 49 5.44 2.28 6.82
N PHE A 50 6.07 1.51 5.95
CA PHE A 50 5.98 1.69 4.50
C PHE A 50 4.53 1.50 4.00
N GLY A 51 3.82 0.48 4.50
CA GLY A 51 2.41 0.28 4.21
C GLY A 51 1.52 1.46 4.66
N SER A 52 1.74 1.97 5.87
CA SER A 52 1.02 3.17 6.36
C SER A 52 1.31 4.41 5.51
N LEU A 53 2.56 4.60 5.09
CA LEU A 53 2.95 5.72 4.23
C LEU A 53 2.32 5.63 2.84
N LEU A 54 2.28 4.42 2.24
CA LEU A 54 1.58 4.17 0.99
C LEU A 54 0.09 4.48 1.10
N MET A 55 -0.57 4.11 2.21
CA MET A 55 -1.97 4.49 2.50
C MET A 55 -2.17 6.00 2.49
N ILE A 56 -1.28 6.76 3.14
CA ILE A 56 -1.37 8.22 3.14
C ILE A 56 -1.19 8.78 1.73
N LEU A 57 -0.14 8.34 1.01
CA LEU A 57 0.12 8.80 -0.36
C LEU A 57 -1.04 8.49 -1.30
N PHE A 58 -1.62 7.30 -1.19
CA PHE A 58 -2.77 6.90 -1.97
C PHE A 58 -3.97 7.82 -1.73
N ASN A 59 -4.32 8.05 -0.46
CA ASN A 59 -5.42 8.94 -0.09
C ASN A 59 -5.18 10.39 -0.55
N VAL A 60 -3.97 10.92 -0.40
CA VAL A 60 -3.62 12.28 -0.86
C VAL A 60 -3.75 12.40 -2.38
N LEU A 61 -3.27 11.40 -3.13
CA LEU A 61 -3.40 11.41 -4.59
C LEU A 61 -4.85 11.25 -5.04
N LEU A 62 -5.66 10.46 -4.33
CA LEU A 62 -7.10 10.37 -4.56
C LEU A 62 -7.79 11.72 -4.34
N ILE A 63 -7.49 12.44 -3.25
CA ILE A 63 -8.04 13.78 -3.01
C ILE A 63 -7.66 14.73 -4.16
N GLY A 64 -6.39 14.70 -4.58
CA GLY A 64 -5.92 15.50 -5.73
C GLY A 64 -6.60 15.14 -7.05
N LEU A 65 -6.92 13.86 -7.27
CA LEU A 65 -7.65 13.37 -8.44
C LEU A 65 -9.15 13.66 -8.38
N LEU A 66 -9.78 13.51 -7.22
CA LEU A 66 -11.19 13.84 -7.00
C LEU A 66 -11.45 15.32 -7.29
N SER A 67 -10.57 16.21 -6.81
CA SER A 67 -10.64 17.63 -7.15
C SER A 67 -10.60 17.87 -8.67
N ARG A 68 -9.84 17.06 -9.43
CA ARG A 68 -9.76 17.18 -10.89
C ARG A 68 -10.91 16.49 -11.64
N LEU A 69 -11.46 15.42 -11.09
CA LEU A 69 -12.61 14.69 -11.65
C LEU A 69 -13.91 15.47 -11.44
N GLN A 70 -14.07 16.17 -10.31
CA GLN A 70 -15.22 17.04 -10.05
C GLN A 70 -15.24 18.29 -10.95
N LEU A 71 -14.09 18.70 -11.49
CA LEU A 71 -13.96 19.85 -12.39
C LEU A 71 -14.28 19.54 -13.85
N LYS A 72 -14.79 18.35 -14.17
CA LYS A 72 -15.35 18.06 -15.48
C LYS A 72 -16.87 18.27 -15.40
N PRO A 73 -17.38 19.48 -15.70
CA PRO A 73 -18.81 19.64 -15.90
C PRO A 73 -19.19 18.82 -17.13
N GLU A 74 -20.31 18.12 -17.04
CA GLU A 74 -21.07 17.73 -18.23
C GLU A 74 -21.43 18.96 -19.06
#